data_AF-A0A349XW74-F1
#
_entry.id   AF-A0A349XW74-F1
#
_cell.length_a   1.000
_cell.length_b   1.000
_cell.length_c   1.000
_cell.angle_alpha   90.00
_cell.angle_beta   90.00
_cell.angle_gamma   90.00
#
_symmetry.space_group_name_H-M   'P 1'
#
loop_
_entity.id
_entity.type
_entity.pdbx_description
1 polymer ?
#
loop_
_entity_poly.entity_id
_entity_poly.type
_entity_poly.pdbx_seq_one_letter_code
_entity_poly.pdbx_strand_id
1 'polypeptide(L)'
;WGLLAIFVAVAAIGRFLMVGFIKPSLDRRKLAKAKSGVLEISEEKGFFHKHFLKLALVLLLLYPVIAVQLFGFQGSLKFVDNFGIQILIYVMLAWGLNIVVGLAGLLDLGYVAFYAVGAYSYALLSSQFGLSFWVLLPVAGILAGFWGIILGFPVLRLRG
;
A
#
# COMPACT_ATOMS: atom_id res chain seq x y z
N TRP A 1 32.22 -9.85 -10.24
CA TRP A 1 32.69 -8.84 -11.22
C TRP A 1 31.81 -8.74 -12.48
N GLY A 2 31.36 -9.84 -13.10
CA GLY A 2 30.50 -9.76 -14.30
C GLY A 2 29.14 -9.06 -14.11
N LEU A 3 28.50 -9.24 -12.95
CA LEU A 3 27.18 -8.65 -12.65
C LEU A 3 27.24 -7.11 -12.48
N LEU A 4 28.36 -6.60 -11.94
CA LEU A 4 28.63 -5.16 -11.86
C LEU A 4 28.87 -4.56 -13.25
N ALA A 5 29.59 -5.26 -14.13
CA ALA A 5 29.85 -4.81 -15.49
C ALA A 5 28.56 -4.68 -16.32
N ILE A 6 27.63 -5.64 -16.17
CA ILE A 6 26.31 -5.59 -16.81
C ILE A 6 25.50 -4.39 -16.30
N PHE A 7 25.50 -4.15 -14.98
CA PHE A 7 24.76 -3.04 -14.38
C PHE A 7 25.28 -1.67 -14.87
N VAL A 8 26.60 -1.52 -14.97
CA VAL A 8 27.24 -0.30 -15.49
C VAL A 8 26.95 -0.13 -16.98
N ALA A 9 26.99 -1.20 -17.78
CA ALA A 9 26.67 -1.15 -19.21
C ALA A 9 25.20 -0.72 -19.45
N VAL A 10 24.25 -1.28 -18.69
CA VAL A 10 22.83 -0.91 -18.78
C VAL A 10 22.61 0.54 -18.36
N ALA A 11 23.24 0.99 -17.27
CA ALA A 11 23.14 2.38 -16.83
C ALA A 11 23.76 3.35 -17.85
N ALA A 12 24.89 2.99 -18.46
CA ALA A 12 25.56 3.80 -19.47
C ALA A 12 24.74 3.91 -20.76
N ILE A 13 24.21 2.79 -21.27
CA ILE A 13 23.36 2.75 -22.47
C ILE A 13 22.04 3.50 -22.22
N GLY A 14 21.41 3.28 -21.06
CA GLY A 14 20.18 3.99 -20.67
C GLY A 14 20.39 5.50 -20.60
N ARG A 15 21.51 5.94 -19.99
CA ARG A 15 21.87 7.37 -19.91
C ARG A 15 22.19 7.95 -21.29
N PHE A 16 22.87 7.20 -22.15
CA PHE A 16 23.21 7.63 -23.51
C PHE A 16 21.97 7.79 -24.39
N LEU A 17 21.02 6.85 -24.35
CA LEU A 17 19.75 6.95 -25.08
C LEU A 17 18.89 8.12 -24.59
N MET A 18 18.84 8.32 -23.26
CA MET A 18 18.06 9.42 -22.68
C MET A 18 18.65 10.79 -23.03
N VAL A 19 19.97 10.94 -23.01
CA VAL A 19 20.63 12.21 -23.35
C VAL A 19 20.69 12.43 -24.85
N GLY A 20 20.93 11.38 -25.64
CA GLY A 20 21.11 11.45 -27.09
C GLY A 20 19.81 11.67 -27.87
N PHE A 21 18.70 11.06 -27.45
CA PHE A 21 17.44 11.12 -28.20
C PHE A 21 16.33 11.86 -27.46
N ILE A 22 16.20 11.65 -26.14
CA ILE A 22 15.05 12.15 -25.38
C ILE A 22 15.22 13.64 -25.05
N LYS A 23 16.34 14.03 -24.41
CA LYS A 23 16.59 15.44 -24.04
C LYS A 23 16.51 16.44 -25.22
N PRO A 24 17.15 16.23 -26.38
CA PRO A 24 17.12 17.21 -27.46
C PRO A 24 15.72 17.38 -28.08
N SER A 25 14.87 16.35 -28.05
CA SER A 25 13.49 16.44 -28.53
C SER A 25 12.57 17.18 -27.55
N LEU A 26 12.77 16.99 -26.23
CA LEU A 26 12.03 17.70 -25.19
C LEU A 26 12.43 19.17 -25.09
N ASP A 27 13.71 19.50 -25.25
CA ASP A 27 14.19 20.87 -25.18
C ASP A 27 13.75 21.68 -26.41
N ARG A 28 13.71 21.06 -27.60
CA ARG A 28 13.11 21.69 -28.80
C ARG A 28 11.61 21.97 -28.64
N ARG A 29 10.86 21.08 -27.98
CA ARG A 29 9.44 21.30 -27.67
C ARG A 29 9.25 22.40 -26.62
N LYS A 30 10.07 22.44 -25.58
CA LYS A 30 10.05 23.50 -24.55
C LYS A 30 10.39 24.86 -25.13
N LEU A 31 11.39 24.95 -26.01
CA LEU A 31 11.78 26.19 -26.69
C LEU A 31 10.70 26.66 -27.70
N ALA A 32 10.07 25.73 -28.43
CA ALA A 32 8.95 26.06 -29.32
C ALA A 32 7.72 26.56 -28.54
N LYS A 33 7.43 25.96 -27.38
CA LYS A 33 6.34 26.34 -26.47
C LYS A 33 6.62 27.65 -25.71
N ALA A 34 7.89 27.94 -25.42
CA ALA A 34 8.32 29.21 -24.84
C ALA A 34 8.23 30.39 -25.82
N LYS A 35 8.51 30.16 -27.12
CA LYS A 35 8.37 31.18 -28.18
C LYS A 35 6.91 31.52 -28.52
N SER A 36 5.96 30.62 -28.26
CA SER A 36 4.54 30.85 -28.58
C SER A 36 3.78 31.70 -27.55
N GLY A 37 4.41 32.12 -26.44
CA GLY A 37 3.79 33.06 -25.47
C GLY A 37 2.55 32.54 -24.72
N VAL A 38 2.15 31.28 -24.94
CA VAL A 38 1.00 30.67 -24.24
C VAL A 38 1.47 30.16 -22.88
N LEU A 39 1.31 31.00 -21.85
CA LEU A 39 1.34 30.63 -20.43
C LEU A 39 0.09 29.81 -20.04
N GLU A 40 -0.34 28.86 -20.88
CA GLU A 40 -1.20 27.81 -20.37
C GLU A 40 -0.29 26.86 -19.62
N ILE A 41 -0.45 26.85 -18.29
CA ILE A 41 -0.14 25.70 -17.44
C ILE A 41 -1.07 24.58 -17.92
N SER A 42 -0.76 24.04 -19.10
CA SER A 42 -1.33 22.81 -19.57
C SER A 42 -0.71 21.76 -18.67
N GLU A 43 -1.44 21.48 -17.59
CA GLU A 43 -1.30 20.30 -16.77
C GLU A 43 -1.56 19.11 -17.71
N GLU A 44 -0.62 18.82 -18.62
CA GLU A 44 -0.57 17.54 -19.30
C GLU A 44 -0.30 16.52 -18.19
N LYS A 45 -1.37 16.09 -17.52
CA LYS A 45 -1.37 14.92 -16.64
C LYS A 45 -0.72 13.82 -17.45
N GLY A 46 0.53 13.52 -17.11
CA GLY A 46 1.42 12.74 -17.96
C GLY A 46 0.76 11.44 -18.39
N PHE A 47 1.17 10.87 -19.52
CA PHE A 47 0.65 9.61 -20.06
C PHE A 47 0.47 8.52 -18.98
N PHE A 48 1.41 8.47 -18.02
CA PHE A 48 1.34 7.64 -16.82
C PHE A 48 0.11 7.90 -15.95
N HIS A 49 -0.25 9.14 -15.62
CA HIS A 49 -1.44 9.46 -14.83
C HIS A 49 -2.74 9.11 -15.57
N LYS A 50 -2.78 9.29 -16.90
CA LYS A 50 -3.95 8.91 -17.71
C LYS A 50 -4.13 7.40 -17.86
N HIS A 51 -3.03 6.64 -17.95
CA HIS A 51 -3.07 5.19 -18.12
C HIS A 51 -2.86 4.41 -16.83
N PHE A 52 -2.56 5.05 -15.70
CA PHE A 52 -2.27 4.39 -14.43
C PHE A 52 -3.36 3.42 -14.02
N LEU A 53 -4.62 3.85 -14.07
CA LEU A 53 -5.77 3.00 -13.74
C LEU A 53 -5.89 1.79 -14.68
N LYS A 54 -5.65 1.99 -15.99
CA LYS A 54 -5.69 0.89 -16.98
C LYS A 54 -4.53 -0.07 -16.78
N LEU A 55 -3.33 0.44 -16.51
CA LEU A 55 -2.14 -0.35 -16.25
C LEU A 55 -2.29 -1.15 -14.96
N ALA A 56 -2.80 -0.53 -13.89
CA ALA A 56 -3.10 -1.18 -12.61
C ALA A 56 -4.16 -2.28 -12.78
N LEU A 57 -5.22 -2.03 -13.55
CA LEU A 57 -6.24 -3.03 -13.87
C LEU A 57 -5.67 -4.22 -14.65
N VAL A 58 -4.86 -3.97 -15.67
CA VAL A 58 -4.21 -5.03 -16.45
C VAL A 58 -3.24 -5.83 -15.56
N LEU A 59 -2.48 -5.15 -14.71
CA LEU A 59 -1.51 -5.78 -13.82
C LEU A 59 -2.21 -6.61 -12.73
N LEU A 60 -3.34 -6.13 -12.19
CA LEU A 60 -4.20 -6.88 -11.28
C LEU A 60 -4.72 -8.18 -11.91
N LEU A 61 -5.11 -8.13 -13.18
CA LEU A 61 -5.69 -9.26 -13.89
C LEU A 61 -4.62 -10.28 -14.33
N LEU A 62 -3.40 -9.81 -14.62
CA LEU A 62 -2.26 -10.66 -14.97
C LEU A 62 -1.54 -11.24 -13.74
N TYR A 63 -1.64 -10.59 -12.58
CA TYR A 63 -1.02 -11.03 -11.32
C TYR A 63 -1.29 -12.50 -10.96
N PRO A 64 -2.55 -13.00 -10.95
CA PRO A 64 -2.80 -14.41 -10.63
C PRO A 64 -2.21 -15.38 -11.65
N VAL A 65 -2.18 -15.00 -12.94
CA VAL A 65 -1.61 -15.84 -14.01
C VAL A 65 -0.09 -15.95 -13.85
N ILE A 66 0.58 -14.83 -13.58
CA ILE A 66 2.03 -14.79 -13.35
C ILE A 66 2.40 -15.54 -12.07
N ALA A 67 1.60 -15.39 -11.00
CA ALA A 67 1.83 -16.07 -9.73
C ALA A 67 1.71 -17.60 -9.86
N VAL A 68 0.69 -18.09 -10.58
CA VAL A 68 0.52 -19.53 -10.86
C VAL A 68 1.65 -20.07 -11.72
N GLN A 69 2.13 -19.31 -12.71
CA GLN A 69 3.20 -19.75 -13.61
C GLN A 69 4.57 -19.85 -12.91
N LEU A 70 4.85 -18.99 -11.92
CA LEU A 70 6.13 -18.96 -11.19
C LEU A 70 6.16 -19.92 -10.00
N PHE A 71 5.06 -20.04 -9.25
CA PHE A 71 5.03 -20.75 -7.97
C PHE A 71 4.18 -22.03 -7.99
N GLY A 72 3.57 -22.37 -9.13
CA GLY A 72 2.63 -23.48 -9.25
C GLY A 72 1.31 -23.21 -8.54
N PHE A 73 0.30 -24.06 -8.76
CA PHE A 73 -1.06 -23.84 -8.23
C PHE A 73 -1.09 -23.78 -6.69
N GLN A 74 -0.39 -24.69 -5.99
CA GLN A 74 -0.33 -24.70 -4.53
C GLN A 74 0.56 -23.60 -3.94
N GLY A 75 1.68 -23.24 -4.59
CA GLY A 75 2.58 -22.20 -4.09
C GLY A 75 2.01 -20.80 -4.32
N SER A 76 1.31 -20.59 -5.44
CA SER A 76 0.61 -19.34 -5.72
C SER A 76 -0.49 -19.05 -4.70
N LEU A 77 -1.27 -20.06 -4.30
CA LEU A 77 -2.32 -19.88 -3.29
C LEU A 77 -1.73 -19.42 -1.95
N LYS A 78 -0.67 -20.08 -1.47
CA LYS A 78 0.00 -19.65 -0.22
C LYS A 78 0.58 -18.24 -0.31
N PHE A 79 1.15 -17.86 -1.46
CA PHE A 79 1.69 -16.51 -1.66
C PHE A 79 0.56 -15.47 -1.64
N VAL A 80 -0.51 -15.73 -2.39
CA VAL A 80 -1.69 -14.86 -2.44
C VAL A 80 -2.37 -14.75 -1.08
N ASP A 81 -2.48 -15.83 -0.32
CA ASP A 81 -3.09 -15.82 1.01
C ASP A 81 -2.24 -15.01 1.99
N ASN A 82 -0.92 -15.26 2.09
CA ASN A 82 -0.07 -14.54 3.04
C ASN A 82 -0.01 -13.04 2.75
N PHE A 83 0.30 -12.67 1.50
CA PHE A 83 0.42 -11.27 1.13
C PHE A 83 -0.96 -10.60 1.01
N GLY A 84 -1.96 -11.30 0.48
CA GLY A 84 -3.32 -10.79 0.32
C GLY A 84 -4.01 -10.52 1.64
N ILE A 85 -3.90 -11.44 2.62
CA ILE A 85 -4.44 -11.22 3.96
C ILE A 85 -3.74 -10.04 4.63
N GLN A 86 -2.41 -9.93 4.54
CA GLN A 86 -1.66 -8.83 5.15
C GLN A 86 -2.02 -7.47 4.51
N ILE A 87 -2.18 -7.43 3.18
CA ILE A 87 -2.66 -6.24 2.47
C ILE A 87 -4.08 -5.90 2.92
N LEU A 88 -4.99 -6.88 3.01
CA LEU A 88 -6.36 -6.64 3.48
C LEU A 88 -6.37 -6.06 4.90
N ILE A 89 -5.55 -6.60 5.80
CA ILE A 89 -5.39 -6.07 7.16
C ILE A 89 -4.98 -4.61 7.11
N TYR A 90 -3.95 -4.25 6.35
CA TYR A 90 -3.52 -2.85 6.24
C TYR A 90 -4.56 -1.94 5.58
N VAL A 91 -5.34 -2.44 4.62
CA VAL A 91 -6.46 -1.69 4.04
C VAL A 91 -7.55 -1.44 5.06
N MET A 92 -7.96 -2.46 5.83
CA MET A 92 -8.92 -2.30 6.93
C MET A 92 -8.40 -1.33 7.99
N LEU A 93 -7.11 -1.40 8.33
CA LEU A 93 -6.46 -0.48 9.26
C LEU A 93 -6.45 0.96 8.74
N ALA A 94 -6.12 1.15 7.46
CA ALA A 94 -6.14 2.47 6.82
C ALA A 94 -7.56 3.05 6.76
N TRP A 95 -8.57 2.21 6.51
CA TRP A 95 -9.98 2.62 6.55
C TRP A 95 -10.42 3.03 7.95
N GLY A 96 -10.07 2.25 8.97
CA GLY A 96 -10.36 2.58 10.37
C GLY A 96 -9.71 3.90 10.79
N LEU A 97 -8.43 4.10 10.42
CA LEU A 97 -7.73 5.36 10.68
C LEU A 97 -8.35 6.54 9.91
N ASN A 98 -8.80 6.33 8.67
CA ASN A 98 -9.47 7.37 7.88
C ASN A 98 -10.79 7.81 8.56
N ILE A 99 -11.55 6.88 9.13
CA ILE A 99 -12.76 7.22 9.88
C ILE A 99 -12.42 8.07 11.12
N VAL A 100 -11.40 7.69 11.90
CA VAL A 100 -11.03 8.41 13.11
C VAL A 100 -10.45 9.79 12.79
N VAL A 101 -9.46 9.87 11.91
CA VAL A 101 -8.81 11.14 11.55
C VAL A 101 -9.77 12.02 10.75
N GLY A 102 -10.57 11.44 9.85
CA GLY A 102 -11.49 12.15 8.97
C GLY A 102 -12.72 12.70 9.69
N LEU A 103 -13.24 12.02 10.73
CA LEU A 103 -14.40 12.49 11.48
C LEU A 103 -14.04 13.20 12.79
N ALA A 104 -13.01 12.75 13.51
CA ALA A 104 -12.63 13.34 14.81
C ALA A 104 -11.54 14.42 14.70
N GLY A 105 -10.84 14.51 13.56
CA GLY A 105 -9.80 15.54 13.33
C GLY A 105 -8.55 15.41 14.22
N LEU A 106 -8.43 14.33 14.99
CA LEU A 106 -7.32 14.06 15.90
C LEU A 106 -6.43 12.94 15.35
N LEU A 107 -5.12 13.07 15.57
CA LEU A 107 -4.15 12.04 15.22
C LEU A 107 -4.24 10.88 16.20
N ASP A 108 -4.71 9.72 15.75
CA ASP A 108 -4.73 8.50 16.55
C ASP A 108 -3.36 7.79 16.49
N LEU A 109 -2.50 8.06 17.48
CA LEU A 109 -1.21 7.39 17.65
C LEU A 109 -1.33 5.99 18.29
N GLY A 110 -2.48 5.67 18.90
CA GLY A 110 -2.70 4.41 19.64
C GLY A 110 -3.35 3.30 18.81
N TYR A 111 -3.82 3.63 17.61
CA TYR A 111 -4.58 2.75 16.72
C TYR A 111 -4.00 1.33 16.56
N VAL A 112 -2.69 1.24 16.29
CA VAL A 112 -2.00 -0.04 16.06
C VAL A 112 -1.92 -0.89 17.33
N ALA A 113 -1.87 -0.27 18.51
CA ALA A 113 -1.84 -0.99 19.78
C ALA A 113 -3.17 -1.72 20.03
N PHE A 114 -4.31 -1.08 19.74
CA PHE A 114 -5.63 -1.73 19.88
C PHE A 114 -5.83 -2.86 18.87
N TYR A 115 -5.35 -2.69 17.64
CA TYR A 115 -5.30 -3.77 16.65
C TYR A 115 -4.47 -4.97 17.17
N ALA A 116 -3.28 -4.72 17.72
CA ALA A 116 -2.42 -5.77 18.23
C ALA A 116 -3.05 -6.55 19.40
N VAL A 117 -3.73 -5.85 20.32
CA VAL A 117 -4.44 -6.48 21.45
C VAL A 117 -5.55 -7.42 20.95
N GLY A 118 -6.34 -6.99 19.96
CA GLY A 118 -7.39 -7.82 19.35
C GLY A 118 -6.83 -9.04 18.63
N ALA A 119 -5.80 -8.85 17.79
CA ALA A 119 -5.18 -9.93 17.04
C ALA A 119 -4.50 -10.97 17.95
N TYR A 120 -3.81 -10.50 19.00
CA TYR A 120 -3.18 -11.38 19.98
C TYR A 120 -4.21 -12.16 20.81
N SER A 121 -5.28 -11.49 21.24
CA SER A 121 -6.39 -12.14 21.96
C SER A 121 -7.04 -13.23 21.08
N TYR A 122 -7.26 -12.94 19.80
CA TYR A 122 -7.75 -13.92 18.83
C TYR A 122 -6.79 -15.12 18.70
N ALA A 123 -5.49 -14.88 18.52
CA ALA A 123 -4.49 -15.94 18.37
C ALA A 123 -4.39 -16.83 19.64
N LEU A 124 -4.48 -16.22 20.82
CA LEU A 124 -4.43 -16.94 22.09
C LEU A 124 -5.68 -17.80 22.30
N LEU A 125 -6.88 -17.24 22.08
CA LEU A 125 -8.12 -18.02 22.19
C LEU A 125 -8.19 -19.14 21.14
N SER A 126 -7.70 -18.88 19.93
CA SER A 126 -7.75 -19.85 18.83
C SER A 126 -6.81 -21.02 19.08
N SER A 127 -5.65 -20.77 19.69
CA SER A 127 -4.65 -21.81 19.98
C SER A 127 -5.00 -22.65 21.21
N GLN A 128 -5.59 -22.05 22.24
CA GLN A 128 -5.87 -22.74 23.50
C GLN A 128 -7.24 -23.43 23.55
N PHE A 129 -8.28 -22.81 22.96
CA PHE A 129 -9.66 -23.29 23.10
C PHE A 129 -10.24 -23.88 21.82
N GLY A 130 -9.55 -23.78 20.68
CA GLY A 130 -9.99 -24.35 19.40
C GLY A 130 -11.37 -23.89 18.96
N LEU A 131 -11.83 -22.72 19.42
CA LEU A 131 -13.17 -22.21 19.16
C LEU A 131 -13.34 -21.89 17.66
N SER A 132 -14.59 -21.88 17.20
CA SER A 132 -14.90 -21.52 15.80
C SER A 132 -14.59 -20.04 15.53
N PHE A 133 -14.10 -19.74 14.31
CA PHE A 133 -13.84 -18.38 13.82
C PHE A 133 -14.96 -17.40 14.15
N TRP A 134 -16.22 -17.82 13.95
CA TRP A 134 -17.41 -16.99 14.17
C TRP A 134 -17.65 -16.59 15.62
N VAL A 135 -17.18 -17.40 16.57
CA VAL A 135 -17.27 -17.09 18.01
C VAL A 135 -16.07 -16.27 18.44
N LEU A 136 -14.88 -16.57 17.93
CA LEU A 136 -13.69 -15.78 18.24
C LEU A 136 -13.76 -14.35 17.72
N LEU A 137 -14.35 -14.12 16.56
CA LEU A 137 -14.44 -12.79 15.95
C LEU A 137 -15.11 -11.76 16.89
N PRO A 138 -16.34 -11.98 17.41
CA PRO A 138 -16.96 -11.07 18.36
C PRO A 138 -16.24 -11.06 19.71
N VAL A 139 -15.74 -12.19 20.21
CA VAL A 139 -15.05 -12.25 21.50
C VAL A 139 -13.75 -11.45 21.49
N ALA A 140 -12.95 -11.57 20.43
CA ALA A 140 -11.73 -10.79 20.25
C ALA A 140 -12.04 -9.29 20.12
N GLY A 141 -13.15 -8.93 19.44
CA GLY A 141 -13.63 -7.56 19.37
C GLY A 141 -14.04 -6.98 20.73
N ILE A 142 -14.77 -7.76 21.53
CA ILE A 142 -15.17 -7.37 22.89
C ILE A 142 -13.94 -7.20 23.79
N LEU A 143 -12.97 -8.12 23.72
CA LEU A 143 -11.74 -8.04 24.49
C LEU A 143 -10.90 -6.82 24.08
N ALA A 144 -10.76 -6.56 22.78
CA ALA A 144 -10.08 -5.37 22.28
C ALA A 144 -10.76 -4.09 22.76
N GLY A 145 -12.09 -4.01 22.70
CA GLY A 145 -12.88 -2.89 23.21
C GLY A 145 -12.75 -2.71 24.73
N PHE A 146 -12.75 -3.81 25.49
CA PHE A 146 -12.56 -3.80 26.93
C PHE A 146 -11.21 -3.19 27.33
N TRP A 147 -10.12 -3.65 26.70
CA TRP A 147 -8.80 -3.05 26.88
C TRP A 147 -8.75 -1.59 26.41
N GLY A 148 -9.46 -1.26 25.32
CA GLY A 148 -9.64 0.11 24.84
C GLY A 148 -10.27 1.03 25.87
N ILE A 149 -11.34 0.60 26.55
CA ILE A 149 -12.02 1.37 27.59
C ILE A 149 -11.12 1.57 28.81
N ILE A 150 -10.43 0.51 29.25
CA ILE A 150 -9.52 0.56 30.39
C ILE A 150 -8.41 1.59 30.16
N LEU A 151 -7.83 1.63 28.95
CA LEU A 151 -6.75 2.56 28.62
C LEU A 151 -7.27 3.96 28.24
N GLY A 152 -8.47 4.06 27.69
CA GLY A 152 -9.10 5.34 27.34
C GLY A 152 -9.54 6.14 28.57
N PHE A 153 -9.95 5.47 29.65
CA PHE A 153 -10.42 6.14 30.86
C PHE A 153 -9.36 7.03 31.56
N PRO A 154 -8.09 6.58 31.74
CA PRO A 154 -7.00 7.44 32.20
C PRO A 154 -6.72 8.64 31.30
N VAL A 155 -6.77 8.46 29.97
CA VAL A 155 -6.48 9.53 29.00
C VAL A 155 -7.49 10.69 29.11
N LEU A 156 -8.76 10.38 29.38
CA LEU A 156 -9.79 11.41 29.58
C LEU A 156 -9.58 12.24 30.86
N ARG A 157 -8.88 11.70 31.86
CA ARG A 157 -8.57 12.39 33.13
C ARG A 157 -7.36 13.33 33.06
N LEU A 158 -6.60 13.32 31.97
CA LEU A 158 -5.38 14.13 31.82
C LEU A 158 -5.59 15.38 30.94
N ARG A 159 -6.82 15.89 30.87
CA ARG A 159 -7.11 17.20 30.30
C ARG A 159 -6.71 18.29 31.30
N GLY A 160 -5.45 18.71 31.23
CA GLY A 160 -5.04 20.07 31.55
C GLY A 160 -5.46 21.02 30.45
#